data_AF-A0A067P4C5-F1
#
_entry.id   AF-A0A067P4C5-F1
#
_cell.length_a   1.000
_cell.length_b   1.000
_cell.length_c   1.000
_cell.angle_alpha   90.00
_cell.angle_beta   90.00
_cell.angle_gamma   90.00
#
_symmetry.space_group_name_H-M   'P 1'
#
loop_
_entity.id
_entity.type
_entity.pdbx_description
1 polymer ?
#
loop_
_entity_poly.entity_id
_entity_poly.type
_entity_poly.pdbx_seq_one_letter_code
_entity_poly.pdbx_strand_id
1 'polypeptide(L)'
;RIDELRDTHRLESHSQSDQIERLRKQAAETEALLKASHDTAAQAESENASTRAELETLKKELERTQGLAKEEEEKRVKAISLLKTVRQKLVKAEKDRDEARGELAAVKEREKGDRDKEEAERSRLQKEIDSVNAERERAVAGLKGQFDKEVAGVKERYEREISALKGQFELEAISTKSGYSKELSSKDAQISTLEKSVNALSNDKNNLFEQMQLRQAESESLQSHLESLQSQNAELQFQLREANDRLALLSENLAEARHEQDAKAQAPLASSEEVARLLSATQSKYETKLADMRKDLLATEKERNDAEADWSRKLREKTREADELKRVLASSAKNREESQATVDGLASQIDQLKQEIQQYKRQVVELQHQATSGNDQENNLKDTINELKTKVMALERNAEENSKRETHLKATNKTLREELRKVQSSAALLERQRHPGVGYWSRQDSSSTESRTSVSSETPSRTTSPAPSQSKSDEEVNLEYLRNVILQFLEHKEMRPNLVKVLSIILHFTPQETRRLVAKV
;
A
#
# COMPACT_ATOMS: atom_id res chain seq x y z
N ARG A 1 -209.66 15.72 -7.90
CA ARG A 1 -208.86 16.84 -7.34
C ARG A 1 -208.21 16.55 -5.98
N ILE A 2 -208.52 15.44 -5.28
CA ILE A 2 -207.71 14.95 -4.13
C ILE A 2 -206.78 13.79 -4.54
N ASP A 3 -207.11 13.03 -5.58
CA ASP A 3 -206.27 11.91 -6.02
C ASP A 3 -204.99 12.30 -6.77
N GLU A 4 -204.97 13.46 -7.45
CA GLU A 4 -203.78 13.96 -8.18
C GLU A 4 -202.64 14.44 -7.26
N LEU A 5 -202.94 14.74 -5.98
CA LEU A 5 -201.93 15.15 -4.99
C LEU A 5 -201.22 13.95 -4.33
N ARG A 6 -201.77 12.74 -4.44
CA ARG A 6 -201.13 11.53 -3.90
C ARG A 6 -200.09 10.92 -4.85
N ASP A 7 -200.30 11.06 -6.16
CA ASP A 7 -199.34 10.56 -7.15
C ASP A 7 -198.08 11.45 -7.27
N THR A 8 -198.20 12.75 -7.03
CA THR A 8 -197.04 13.67 -7.03
C THR A 8 -196.07 13.41 -5.86
N HIS A 9 -196.57 13.12 -4.65
CA HIS A 9 -195.71 12.80 -3.51
C HIS A 9 -194.99 11.44 -3.61
N ARG A 10 -195.55 10.46 -4.33
CA ARG A 10 -194.89 9.16 -4.54
C ARG A 10 -193.69 9.26 -5.50
N LEU A 11 -193.82 10.08 -6.55
CA LEU A 11 -192.73 10.31 -7.51
C LEU A 11 -191.55 11.07 -6.89
N GLU A 12 -191.81 12.05 -6.02
CA GLU A 12 -190.77 12.78 -5.31
C GLU A 12 -189.97 11.89 -4.35
N SER A 13 -190.64 11.03 -3.57
CA SER A 13 -189.95 10.13 -2.65
C SER A 13 -189.09 9.09 -3.36
N HIS A 14 -189.51 8.62 -4.54
CA HIS A 14 -188.71 7.69 -5.35
C HIS A 14 -187.49 8.39 -5.97
N SER A 15 -187.66 9.63 -6.45
CA SER A 15 -186.53 10.42 -6.98
C SER A 15 -185.48 10.74 -5.91
N GLN A 16 -185.90 11.02 -4.67
CA GLN A 16 -184.96 11.30 -3.59
C GLN A 16 -184.19 10.04 -3.14
N SER A 17 -184.86 8.88 -3.14
CA SER A 17 -184.24 7.57 -2.86
C SER A 17 -183.13 7.24 -3.86
N ASP A 18 -183.41 7.36 -5.16
CA ASP A 18 -182.44 7.07 -6.23
C ASP A 18 -181.22 8.00 -6.18
N GLN A 19 -181.42 9.25 -5.77
CA GLN A 19 -180.33 10.22 -5.66
C GLN A 19 -179.42 9.92 -4.48
N ILE A 20 -179.96 9.45 -3.34
CA ILE A 20 -179.16 9.00 -2.19
C ILE A 20 -178.36 7.74 -2.53
N GLU A 21 -178.94 6.80 -3.28
CA GLU A 21 -178.24 5.57 -3.67
C GLU A 21 -177.12 5.85 -4.68
N ARG A 22 -177.32 6.79 -5.62
CA ARG A 22 -176.24 7.27 -6.51
C ARG A 22 -175.12 7.94 -5.73
N LEU A 23 -175.44 8.79 -4.75
CA LEU A 23 -174.41 9.45 -3.93
C LEU A 23 -173.61 8.45 -3.08
N ARG A 24 -174.24 7.39 -2.56
CA ARG A 24 -173.51 6.32 -1.85
C ARG A 24 -172.59 5.51 -2.75
N LYS A 25 -173.03 5.19 -3.98
CA LYS A 25 -172.15 4.55 -4.97
C LYS A 25 -170.97 5.45 -5.33
N GLN A 26 -171.20 6.74 -5.55
CA GLN A 26 -170.13 7.70 -5.81
C GLN A 26 -169.17 7.86 -4.62
N ALA A 27 -169.67 7.83 -3.38
CA ALA A 27 -168.83 7.85 -2.19
C ALA A 27 -167.96 6.58 -2.07
N ALA A 28 -168.53 5.40 -2.33
CA ALA A 28 -167.78 4.14 -2.30
C ALA A 28 -166.73 4.05 -3.43
N GLU A 29 -167.07 4.52 -4.64
CA GLU A 29 -166.12 4.58 -5.77
C GLU A 29 -164.98 5.57 -5.49
N THR A 30 -165.27 6.72 -4.89
CA THR A 30 -164.23 7.71 -4.54
C THR A 30 -163.33 7.24 -3.39
N GLU A 31 -163.86 6.56 -2.37
CA GLU A 31 -163.03 5.93 -1.34
C GLU A 31 -162.16 4.80 -1.90
N ALA A 32 -162.68 3.99 -2.82
CA ALA A 32 -161.89 2.94 -3.48
C ALA A 32 -160.76 3.52 -4.34
N LEU A 33 -161.03 4.59 -5.09
CA LEU A 33 -160.02 5.30 -5.87
C LEU A 33 -158.97 5.99 -4.98
N LEU A 34 -159.36 6.54 -3.83
CA LEU A 34 -158.43 7.13 -2.87
C LEU A 34 -157.50 6.08 -2.23
N LYS A 35 -158.02 4.91 -1.86
CA LYS A 35 -157.17 3.81 -1.38
C LYS A 35 -156.19 3.33 -2.46
N ALA A 36 -156.65 3.13 -3.69
CA ALA A 36 -155.77 2.75 -4.80
C ALA A 36 -154.70 3.82 -5.07
N SER A 37 -155.05 5.11 -4.97
CA SER A 37 -154.08 6.20 -5.09
C SER A 37 -153.07 6.23 -3.94
N HIS A 38 -153.49 5.88 -2.72
CA HIS A 38 -152.57 5.85 -1.59
C HIS A 38 -151.62 4.65 -1.68
N ASP A 39 -152.11 3.47 -2.07
CA ASP A 39 -151.30 2.26 -2.20
C ASP A 39 -150.27 2.40 -3.34
N THR A 40 -150.66 3.01 -4.46
CA THR A 40 -149.74 3.31 -5.57
C THR A 40 -148.70 4.37 -5.22
N ALA A 41 -149.08 5.40 -4.46
CA ALA A 41 -148.12 6.38 -3.94
C ALA A 41 -147.11 5.75 -2.96
N ALA A 42 -147.56 4.87 -2.08
CA ALA A 42 -146.68 4.16 -1.14
C ALA A 42 -145.72 3.19 -1.86
N GLN A 43 -146.17 2.49 -2.90
CA GLN A 43 -145.29 1.67 -3.75
C GLN A 43 -144.26 2.53 -4.49
N ALA A 44 -144.67 3.66 -5.08
CA ALA A 44 -143.76 4.57 -5.78
C ALA A 44 -142.72 5.21 -4.84
N GLU A 45 -143.07 5.50 -3.60
CA GLU A 45 -142.12 5.97 -2.58
C GLU A 45 -141.12 4.88 -2.18
N SER A 46 -141.57 3.63 -2.02
CA SER A 46 -140.70 2.49 -1.73
C SER A 46 -139.71 2.19 -2.86
N GLU A 47 -140.16 2.23 -4.13
CA GLU A 47 -139.29 2.05 -5.30
C GLU A 47 -138.32 3.22 -5.48
N ASN A 48 -138.75 4.46 -5.21
CA ASN A 48 -137.83 5.61 -5.20
C ASN A 48 -136.78 5.52 -4.09
N ALA A 49 -137.14 4.95 -2.94
CA ALA A 49 -136.19 4.71 -1.86
C ALA A 49 -135.16 3.62 -2.24
N SER A 50 -135.59 2.52 -2.89
CA SER A 50 -134.67 1.46 -3.32
C SER A 50 -133.72 1.93 -4.42
N THR A 51 -134.23 2.65 -5.43
CA THR A 51 -133.41 3.19 -6.52
C THR A 51 -132.41 4.25 -6.03
N ARG A 52 -132.78 5.07 -5.04
CA ARG A 52 -131.83 5.98 -4.39
C ARG A 52 -130.74 5.25 -3.63
N ALA A 53 -131.07 4.16 -2.94
CA ALA A 53 -130.08 3.33 -2.25
C ALA A 53 -129.11 2.67 -3.24
N GLU A 54 -129.61 2.14 -4.36
CA GLU A 54 -128.79 1.56 -5.44
C GLU A 54 -127.89 2.60 -6.12
N LEU A 55 -128.38 3.83 -6.32
CA LEU A 55 -127.55 4.91 -6.85
C LEU A 55 -126.45 5.34 -5.85
N GLU A 56 -126.73 5.32 -4.55
CA GLU A 56 -125.74 5.57 -3.50
C GLU A 56 -124.66 4.47 -3.46
N THR A 57 -125.04 3.19 -3.59
CA THR A 57 -124.06 2.09 -3.63
C THR A 57 -123.21 2.14 -4.89
N LEU A 58 -123.82 2.36 -6.07
CA LEU A 58 -123.09 2.50 -7.33
C LEU A 58 -122.13 3.70 -7.33
N LYS A 59 -122.51 4.83 -6.70
CA LYS A 59 -121.60 5.97 -6.52
C LYS A 59 -120.39 5.61 -5.65
N LYS A 60 -120.61 4.91 -4.54
CA LYS A 60 -119.50 4.45 -3.67
C LYS A 60 -118.59 3.45 -4.39
N GLU A 61 -119.14 2.56 -5.21
CA GLU A 61 -118.36 1.64 -6.03
C GLU A 61 -117.57 2.36 -7.13
N LEU A 62 -118.16 3.38 -7.76
CA LEU A 62 -117.48 4.23 -8.73
C LEU A 62 -116.32 5.00 -8.08
N GLU A 63 -116.52 5.60 -6.91
CA GLU A 63 -115.46 6.29 -6.18
C GLU A 63 -114.34 5.33 -5.74
N ARG A 64 -114.70 4.13 -5.27
CA ARG A 64 -113.72 3.10 -4.89
C ARG A 64 -112.89 2.62 -6.08
N THR A 65 -113.53 2.37 -7.24
CA THR A 65 -112.82 1.95 -8.46
C THR A 65 -111.95 3.07 -9.04
N GLN A 66 -112.41 4.33 -8.96
CA GLN A 66 -111.58 5.49 -9.32
C GLN A 66 -110.36 5.64 -8.40
N GLY A 67 -110.51 5.39 -7.09
CA GLY A 67 -109.40 5.39 -6.14
C GLY A 67 -108.35 4.33 -6.49
N LEU A 68 -108.79 3.08 -6.73
CA LEU A 68 -107.89 1.99 -7.11
C LEU A 68 -107.20 2.25 -8.46
N ALA A 69 -107.90 2.84 -9.43
CA ALA A 69 -107.30 3.21 -10.71
C ALA A 69 -106.17 4.25 -10.55
N LYS A 70 -106.39 5.27 -9.72
CA LYS A 70 -105.36 6.28 -9.41
C LYS A 70 -104.16 5.68 -8.68
N GLU A 71 -104.40 4.80 -7.70
CA GLU A 71 -103.32 4.10 -7.01
C GLU A 71 -102.49 3.21 -7.95
N GLU A 72 -103.12 2.50 -8.89
CA GLU A 72 -102.44 1.71 -9.91
C GLU A 72 -101.66 2.58 -10.92
N GLU A 73 -102.20 3.73 -11.32
CA GLU A 73 -101.47 4.70 -12.14
C GLU A 73 -100.24 5.26 -11.41
N GLU A 74 -100.36 5.60 -10.13
CA GLU A 74 -99.21 6.04 -9.33
C GLU A 74 -98.15 4.94 -9.19
N LYS A 75 -98.56 3.68 -8.99
CA LYS A 75 -97.62 2.54 -8.95
C LYS A 75 -96.91 2.36 -10.28
N ARG A 76 -97.62 2.49 -11.42
CA ARG A 76 -97.02 2.43 -12.76
C ARG A 76 -96.02 3.56 -12.98
N VAL A 77 -96.36 4.79 -12.62
CA VAL A 77 -95.46 5.94 -12.73
C VAL A 77 -94.21 5.75 -11.86
N LYS A 78 -94.38 5.30 -10.61
CA LYS A 78 -93.27 4.97 -9.70
C LYS A 78 -92.39 3.85 -10.27
N ALA A 79 -92.98 2.78 -10.80
CA ALA A 79 -92.26 1.68 -11.44
C ALA A 79 -91.47 2.12 -12.68
N ILE A 80 -92.06 2.95 -13.55
CA ILE A 80 -91.38 3.52 -14.72
C ILE A 80 -90.23 4.43 -14.29
N SER A 81 -90.43 5.26 -13.26
CA SER A 81 -89.37 6.12 -12.72
C SER A 81 -88.21 5.30 -12.16
N LEU A 82 -88.50 4.23 -11.40
CA LEU A 82 -87.51 3.30 -10.86
C LEU A 82 -86.74 2.60 -11.98
N LEU A 83 -87.44 2.06 -12.98
CA LEU A 83 -86.83 1.45 -14.16
C LEU A 83 -85.93 2.42 -14.92
N LYS A 84 -86.34 3.70 -15.04
CA LYS A 84 -85.49 4.74 -15.65
C LYS A 84 -84.22 4.98 -14.86
N THR A 85 -84.30 5.09 -13.53
CA THR A 85 -83.10 5.20 -12.67
C THR A 85 -82.22 3.95 -12.71
N VAL A 86 -82.80 2.75 -12.73
CA VAL A 86 -82.05 1.50 -12.82
C VAL A 86 -81.34 1.40 -14.16
N ARG A 87 -82.02 1.71 -15.27
CA ARG A 87 -81.41 1.76 -16.61
C ARG A 87 -80.28 2.78 -16.67
N GLN A 88 -80.48 3.98 -16.13
CA GLN A 88 -79.43 5.01 -16.10
C GLN A 88 -78.23 4.57 -15.26
N LYS A 89 -78.45 3.94 -14.10
CA LYS A 89 -77.38 3.37 -13.28
C LYS A 89 -76.66 2.22 -13.97
N LEU A 90 -77.37 1.37 -14.69
CA LEU A 90 -76.79 0.23 -15.42
C LEU A 90 -75.93 0.72 -16.60
N VAL A 91 -76.42 1.67 -17.40
CA VAL A 91 -75.63 2.29 -18.48
C VAL A 91 -74.40 3.01 -17.91
N LYS A 92 -74.53 3.70 -16.77
CA LYS A 92 -73.39 4.32 -16.11
C LYS A 92 -72.39 3.27 -15.63
N ALA A 93 -72.84 2.19 -14.98
CA ALA A 93 -71.98 1.11 -14.52
C ALA A 93 -71.29 0.36 -15.68
N GLU A 94 -71.96 0.18 -16.81
CA GLU A 94 -71.35 -0.39 -18.02
C GLU A 94 -70.27 0.52 -18.58
N LYS A 95 -70.54 1.83 -18.66
CA LYS A 95 -69.55 2.83 -19.09
C LYS A 95 -68.36 2.87 -18.14
N ASP A 96 -68.60 2.95 -16.82
CA ASP A 96 -67.53 2.97 -15.81
C ASP A 96 -66.70 1.66 -15.85
N ARG A 97 -67.34 0.51 -16.12
CA ARG A 97 -66.65 -0.78 -16.29
C ARG A 97 -65.79 -0.81 -17.55
N ASP A 98 -66.28 -0.28 -18.66
CA ASP A 98 -65.54 -0.26 -19.92
C ASP A 98 -64.39 0.76 -19.86
N GLU A 99 -64.57 1.90 -19.18
CA GLU A 99 -63.49 2.85 -18.85
C GLU A 99 -62.43 2.19 -17.97
N ALA A 100 -62.82 1.52 -16.87
CA ALA A 100 -61.88 0.80 -16.00
C ALA A 100 -61.12 -0.32 -16.74
N ARG A 101 -61.78 -1.01 -17.68
CA ARG A 101 -61.12 -2.01 -18.55
C ARG A 101 -60.13 -1.35 -19.51
N GLY A 102 -60.47 -0.19 -20.08
CA GLY A 102 -59.58 0.59 -20.94
C GLY A 102 -58.35 1.07 -20.19
N GLU A 103 -58.51 1.61 -18.99
CA GLU A 103 -57.41 2.03 -18.11
C GLU A 103 -56.52 0.85 -17.73
N LEU A 104 -57.10 -0.30 -17.36
CA LEU A 104 -56.34 -1.50 -17.04
C LEU A 104 -55.52 -2.00 -18.24
N ALA A 105 -56.08 -1.95 -19.45
CA ALA A 105 -55.35 -2.29 -20.67
C ALA A 105 -54.21 -1.31 -20.95
N ALA A 106 -54.45 -0.01 -20.77
CA ALA A 106 -53.43 1.03 -20.94
C ALA A 106 -52.28 0.89 -19.92
N VAL A 107 -52.59 0.57 -18.66
CA VAL A 107 -51.58 0.30 -17.62
C VAL A 107 -50.77 -0.94 -17.97
N LYS A 108 -51.41 -2.03 -18.42
CA LYS A 108 -50.71 -3.24 -18.84
C LYS A 108 -49.77 -3.00 -20.04
N GLU A 109 -50.19 -2.24 -21.03
CA GLU A 109 -49.33 -1.87 -22.16
C GLU A 109 -48.16 -0.98 -21.73
N ARG A 110 -48.38 -0.02 -20.81
CA ARG A 110 -47.30 0.78 -20.24
C ARG A 110 -46.31 -0.07 -19.45
N GLU A 111 -46.80 -0.93 -18.55
CA GLU A 111 -45.95 -1.85 -17.79
C GLU A 111 -45.14 -2.77 -18.69
N LYS A 112 -45.75 -3.30 -19.76
CA LYS A 112 -45.06 -4.14 -20.73
C LYS A 112 -43.98 -3.34 -21.46
N GLY A 113 -44.29 -2.14 -21.94
CA GLY A 113 -43.32 -1.27 -22.59
C GLY A 113 -42.16 -0.86 -21.68
N ASP A 114 -42.42 -0.63 -20.39
CA ASP A 114 -41.36 -0.30 -19.43
C ASP A 114 -40.52 -1.53 -19.05
N ARG A 115 -41.12 -2.74 -18.95
CA ARG A 115 -40.36 -3.99 -18.82
C ARG A 115 -39.47 -4.25 -20.04
N ASP A 116 -39.98 -4.07 -21.25
CA ASP A 116 -39.22 -4.27 -22.48
C ASP A 116 -38.02 -3.28 -22.56
N LYS A 117 -38.20 -2.03 -22.12
CA LYS A 117 -37.10 -1.05 -22.01
C LYS A 117 -36.09 -1.46 -20.95
N GLU A 118 -36.55 -1.90 -19.77
CA GLU A 118 -35.67 -2.33 -18.69
C GLU A 118 -34.85 -3.57 -19.11
N GLU A 119 -35.45 -4.52 -19.82
CA GLU A 119 -34.75 -5.68 -20.38
C GLU A 119 -33.73 -5.28 -21.45
N ALA A 120 -34.06 -4.30 -22.31
CA ALA A 120 -33.13 -3.77 -23.31
C ALA A 120 -31.94 -3.04 -22.66
N GLU A 121 -32.19 -2.23 -21.61
CA GLU A 121 -31.15 -1.55 -20.84
C GLU A 121 -30.27 -2.55 -20.08
N ARG A 122 -30.87 -3.56 -19.42
CA ARG A 122 -30.12 -4.65 -18.77
C ARG A 122 -29.25 -5.40 -19.77
N SER A 123 -29.76 -5.72 -20.96
CA SER A 123 -28.97 -6.37 -22.01
C SER A 123 -27.81 -5.48 -22.50
N ARG A 124 -28.05 -4.17 -22.62
CA ARG A 124 -27.01 -3.21 -23.03
C ARG A 124 -25.92 -3.08 -21.97
N LEU A 125 -26.30 -2.92 -20.71
CA LEU A 125 -25.35 -2.85 -19.58
C LEU A 125 -24.57 -4.16 -19.45
N GLN A 126 -25.21 -5.31 -19.64
CA GLN A 126 -24.52 -6.60 -19.62
C GLN A 126 -23.44 -6.69 -20.71
N LYS A 127 -23.77 -6.27 -21.94
CA LYS A 127 -22.79 -6.23 -23.04
C LYS A 127 -21.63 -5.27 -22.77
N GLU A 128 -21.90 -4.12 -22.15
CA GLU A 128 -20.88 -3.16 -21.76
C GLU A 128 -19.95 -3.73 -20.68
N ILE A 129 -20.51 -4.40 -19.66
CA ILE A 129 -19.74 -5.12 -18.64
C ILE A 129 -18.85 -6.20 -19.28
N ASP A 130 -19.40 -7.00 -20.20
CA ASP A 130 -18.64 -8.05 -20.88
C ASP A 130 -17.51 -7.47 -21.75
N SER A 131 -17.77 -6.34 -22.43
CA SER A 131 -16.75 -5.62 -23.22
C SER A 131 -15.62 -5.10 -22.34
N VAL A 132 -15.95 -4.43 -21.23
CA VAL A 132 -14.97 -3.90 -20.27
C VAL A 132 -14.17 -5.02 -19.63
N ASN A 133 -14.81 -6.15 -19.29
CA ASN A 133 -14.12 -7.33 -18.77
C ASN A 133 -13.15 -7.91 -19.80
N ALA A 134 -13.55 -8.04 -21.07
CA ALA A 134 -12.68 -8.54 -22.13
C ALA A 134 -11.48 -7.60 -22.39
N GLU A 135 -11.68 -6.28 -22.34
CA GLU A 135 -10.59 -5.30 -22.44
C GLU A 135 -9.64 -5.39 -21.25
N ARG A 136 -10.17 -5.49 -20.03
CA ARG A 136 -9.37 -5.68 -18.81
C ARG A 136 -8.56 -6.96 -18.87
N GLU A 137 -9.14 -8.08 -19.30
CA GLU A 137 -8.44 -9.35 -19.46
C GLU A 137 -7.33 -9.25 -20.51
N ARG A 138 -7.58 -8.61 -21.66
CA ARG A 138 -6.54 -8.36 -22.67
C ARG A 138 -5.41 -7.49 -22.13
N ALA A 139 -5.71 -6.44 -21.38
CA ALA A 139 -4.70 -5.56 -20.77
C ALA A 139 -3.86 -6.33 -19.75
N VAL A 140 -4.49 -7.15 -18.89
CA VAL A 140 -3.80 -7.99 -17.92
C VAL A 140 -2.93 -9.04 -18.61
N ALA A 141 -3.43 -9.68 -19.67
CA ALA A 141 -2.65 -10.64 -20.46
C ALA A 141 -1.46 -9.97 -21.16
N GLY A 142 -1.64 -8.77 -21.69
CA GLY A 142 -0.59 -7.96 -22.30
C GLY A 142 0.50 -7.59 -21.32
N LEU A 143 0.14 -7.10 -20.13
CA LEU A 143 1.09 -6.77 -19.05
C LEU A 143 1.85 -8.02 -18.58
N LYS A 144 1.15 -9.14 -18.35
CA LYS A 144 1.80 -10.42 -18.00
C LYS A 144 2.80 -10.84 -19.06
N GLY A 145 2.43 -10.78 -20.35
CA GLY A 145 3.33 -11.12 -21.45
C GLY A 145 4.54 -10.19 -21.57
N GLN A 146 4.41 -8.90 -21.22
CA GLN A 146 5.54 -7.97 -21.14
C GLN A 146 6.47 -8.32 -19.98
N PHE A 147 5.92 -8.53 -18.78
CA PHE A 147 6.70 -8.95 -17.61
C PHE A 147 7.43 -10.28 -17.87
N ASP A 148 6.78 -11.27 -18.46
CA ASP A 148 7.42 -12.56 -18.78
C ASP A 148 8.58 -12.39 -19.77
N LYS A 149 8.44 -11.51 -20.77
CA LYS A 149 9.53 -11.18 -21.71
C LYS A 149 10.68 -10.44 -21.04
N GLU A 150 10.39 -9.49 -20.16
CA GLU A 150 11.43 -8.77 -19.39
C GLU A 150 12.18 -9.72 -18.46
N VAL A 151 11.47 -10.58 -17.73
CA VAL A 151 12.06 -11.59 -16.86
C VAL A 151 12.92 -12.57 -17.67
N ALA A 152 12.46 -13.03 -18.83
CA ALA A 152 13.25 -13.87 -19.72
C ALA A 152 14.50 -13.15 -20.24
N GLY A 153 14.38 -11.89 -20.67
CA GLY A 153 15.51 -11.09 -21.15
C GLY A 153 16.54 -10.80 -20.07
N VAL A 154 16.11 -10.57 -18.83
CA VAL A 154 17.00 -10.40 -17.67
C VAL A 154 17.72 -11.70 -17.34
N LYS A 155 17.02 -12.84 -17.33
CA LYS A 155 17.63 -14.17 -17.13
C LYS A 155 18.68 -14.46 -18.19
N GLU A 156 18.37 -14.22 -19.46
CA GLU A 156 19.30 -14.46 -20.57
C GLU A 156 20.54 -13.56 -20.48
N ARG A 157 20.38 -12.30 -20.05
CA ARG A 157 21.53 -11.41 -19.78
C ARG A 157 22.41 -11.95 -18.67
N TYR A 158 21.83 -12.35 -17.53
CA TYR A 158 22.59 -12.93 -16.43
C TYR A 158 23.27 -14.25 -16.83
N GLU A 159 22.62 -15.11 -17.60
CA GLU A 159 23.24 -16.34 -18.10
C GLU A 159 24.43 -16.07 -19.03
N ARG A 160 24.31 -15.06 -19.91
CA ARG A 160 25.43 -14.61 -20.76
C ARG A 160 26.56 -14.01 -19.93
N GLU A 161 26.27 -13.16 -18.95
CA GLU A 161 27.26 -12.55 -18.07
C GLU A 161 28.00 -13.60 -17.22
N ILE A 162 27.28 -14.57 -16.65
CA ILE A 162 27.87 -15.69 -15.90
C ILE A 162 28.78 -16.51 -16.81
N SER A 163 28.35 -16.79 -18.04
CA SER A 163 29.16 -17.56 -19.00
C SER A 163 30.41 -16.79 -19.43
N ALA A 164 30.30 -15.47 -19.65
CA ALA A 164 31.44 -14.62 -19.95
C ALA A 164 32.43 -14.53 -18.78
N LEU A 165 31.94 -14.36 -17.55
CA LEU A 165 32.76 -14.36 -16.34
C LEU A 165 33.49 -15.69 -16.16
N LYS A 166 32.81 -16.82 -16.35
CA LYS A 166 33.44 -18.15 -16.31
C LYS A 166 34.55 -18.26 -17.35
N GLY A 167 34.30 -17.87 -18.59
CA GLY A 167 35.32 -17.86 -19.64
C GLY A 167 36.51 -16.95 -19.31
N GLN A 168 36.26 -15.79 -18.69
CA GLN A 168 37.32 -14.88 -18.24
C GLN A 168 38.16 -15.48 -17.10
N PHE A 169 37.53 -16.09 -16.10
CA PHE A 169 38.23 -16.78 -15.01
C PHE A 169 39.04 -17.98 -15.52
N GLU A 170 38.51 -18.75 -16.49
CA GLU A 170 39.25 -19.84 -17.12
C GLU A 170 40.49 -19.33 -17.87
N LEU A 171 40.35 -18.24 -18.63
CA LEU A 171 41.48 -17.60 -19.32
C LEU A 171 42.52 -17.05 -18.34
N GLU A 172 42.09 -16.39 -17.26
CA GLU A 172 42.98 -15.89 -16.22
C GLU A 172 43.70 -17.03 -15.49
N ALA A 173 43.00 -18.13 -15.18
CA ALA A 173 43.59 -19.32 -14.59
C ALA A 173 44.63 -19.96 -15.52
N ILE A 174 44.36 -20.04 -16.82
CA ILE A 174 45.32 -20.55 -17.81
C ILE A 174 46.53 -19.61 -17.93
N SER A 175 46.30 -18.30 -17.99
CA SER A 175 47.36 -17.28 -18.09
C SER A 175 48.28 -17.30 -16.88
N THR A 176 47.71 -17.31 -15.67
CA THR A 176 48.46 -17.38 -14.41
C THR A 176 49.22 -18.70 -14.28
N LYS A 177 48.60 -19.85 -14.61
CA LYS A 177 49.29 -21.14 -14.64
C LYS A 177 50.44 -21.16 -15.65
N SER A 178 50.25 -20.56 -16.84
CA SER A 178 51.33 -20.42 -17.83
C SER A 178 52.45 -19.52 -17.33
N GLY A 179 52.13 -18.41 -16.67
CA GLY A 179 53.09 -17.51 -16.02
C GLY A 179 53.93 -18.25 -14.98
N TYR A 180 53.30 -18.93 -14.02
CA TYR A 180 54.00 -19.73 -13.02
C TYR A 180 54.83 -20.85 -13.64
N SER A 181 54.34 -21.52 -14.69
CA SER A 181 55.13 -22.55 -15.38
C SER A 181 56.39 -21.99 -16.05
N LYS A 182 56.35 -20.75 -16.57
CA LYS A 182 57.52 -20.08 -17.14
C LYS A 182 58.50 -19.61 -16.07
N GLU A 183 57.99 -19.12 -14.94
CA GLU A 183 58.84 -18.75 -13.80
C GLU A 183 59.54 -19.98 -13.21
N LEU A 184 58.81 -21.08 -13.05
CA LEU A 184 59.37 -22.34 -12.55
C LEU A 184 60.49 -22.85 -13.46
N SER A 185 60.26 -22.89 -14.79
CA SER A 185 61.30 -23.32 -15.73
C SER A 185 62.51 -22.39 -15.78
N SER A 186 62.31 -21.08 -15.58
CA SER A 186 63.40 -20.11 -15.44
C SER A 186 64.22 -20.37 -14.16
N LYS A 187 63.54 -20.64 -13.04
CA LYS A 187 64.20 -20.98 -11.77
C LYS A 187 64.94 -22.31 -11.86
N ASP A 188 64.36 -23.32 -12.48
CA ASP A 188 65.02 -24.61 -12.72
C ASP A 188 66.28 -24.45 -13.58
N ALA A 189 66.23 -23.60 -14.62
CA ALA A 189 67.40 -23.28 -15.43
C ALA A 189 68.49 -22.54 -14.62
N GLN A 190 68.10 -21.62 -13.74
CA GLN A 190 69.04 -20.94 -12.83
C GLN A 190 69.68 -21.94 -11.84
N ILE A 191 68.87 -22.82 -11.24
CA ILE A 191 69.34 -23.88 -10.32
C ILE A 191 70.34 -24.78 -11.04
N SER A 192 70.01 -25.29 -12.24
CA SER A 192 70.92 -26.14 -13.01
C SER A 192 72.24 -25.43 -13.35
N THR A 193 72.20 -24.13 -13.63
CA THR A 193 73.41 -23.34 -13.91
C THR A 193 74.27 -23.18 -12.64
N LEU A 194 73.65 -22.90 -11.50
CA LEU A 194 74.34 -22.80 -10.21
C LEU A 194 74.94 -24.15 -9.81
N GLU A 195 74.21 -25.25 -9.94
CA GLU A 195 74.70 -26.61 -9.68
C GLU A 195 75.93 -26.95 -10.54
N LYS A 196 75.90 -26.62 -11.85
CA LYS A 196 77.07 -26.79 -12.73
C LYS A 196 78.26 -25.98 -12.26
N SER A 197 78.04 -24.73 -11.83
CA SER A 197 79.14 -23.87 -11.33
C SER A 197 79.74 -24.40 -10.04
N VAL A 198 78.91 -24.90 -9.11
CA VAL A 198 79.37 -25.50 -7.85
C VAL A 198 80.17 -26.77 -8.12
N ASN A 199 79.70 -27.61 -9.04
CA ASN A 199 80.44 -28.82 -9.44
C ASN A 199 81.78 -28.48 -10.10
N ALA A 200 81.83 -27.47 -10.97
CA ALA A 200 83.08 -27.01 -11.58
C ALA A 200 84.06 -26.50 -10.53
N LEU A 201 83.62 -25.62 -9.62
CA LEU A 201 84.45 -25.12 -8.53
C LEU A 201 84.93 -26.22 -7.58
N SER A 202 84.08 -27.22 -7.31
CA SER A 202 84.46 -28.38 -6.50
C SER A 202 85.56 -29.20 -7.17
N ASN A 203 85.45 -29.42 -8.49
CA ASN A 203 86.48 -30.10 -9.27
C ASN A 203 87.79 -29.30 -9.31
N ASP A 204 87.72 -27.98 -9.54
CA ASP A 204 88.88 -27.10 -9.54
C ASP A 204 89.57 -27.10 -8.16
N LYS A 205 88.78 -27.06 -7.07
CA LYS A 205 89.30 -27.18 -5.71
C LYS A 205 90.05 -28.50 -5.51
N ASN A 206 89.50 -29.62 -5.97
CA ASN A 206 90.14 -30.92 -5.85
C ASN A 206 91.42 -31.00 -6.68
N ASN A 207 91.41 -30.49 -7.92
CA ASN A 207 92.60 -30.42 -8.78
C ASN A 207 93.71 -29.57 -8.15
N LEU A 208 93.38 -28.41 -7.57
CA LEU A 208 94.34 -27.56 -6.87
C LEU A 208 94.89 -28.24 -5.61
N PHE A 209 94.05 -28.98 -4.90
CA PHE A 209 94.47 -29.75 -3.73
C PHE A 209 95.41 -30.90 -4.10
N GLU A 210 95.15 -31.62 -5.20
CA GLU A 210 96.05 -32.64 -5.75
C GLU A 210 97.38 -32.02 -6.19
N GLN A 211 97.36 -30.89 -6.90
CA GLN A 211 98.58 -30.16 -7.27
C GLN A 211 99.39 -29.72 -6.04
N MET A 212 98.72 -29.23 -4.99
CA MET A 212 99.38 -28.87 -3.74
C MET A 212 100.04 -30.07 -3.08
N GLN A 213 99.37 -31.23 -3.03
CA GLN A 213 99.96 -32.46 -2.50
C GLN A 213 101.17 -32.93 -3.32
N LEU A 214 101.10 -32.86 -4.65
CA LEU A 214 102.24 -33.19 -5.51
C LEU A 214 103.42 -32.26 -5.25
N ARG A 215 103.19 -30.94 -5.15
CA ARG A 215 104.24 -29.97 -4.82
C ARG A 215 104.83 -30.19 -3.43
N GLN A 216 104.00 -30.55 -2.46
CA GLN A 216 104.44 -30.90 -1.11
C GLN A 216 105.36 -32.13 -1.15
N ALA A 217 104.94 -33.20 -1.86
CA ALA A 217 105.75 -34.40 -2.02
C ALA A 217 107.07 -34.14 -2.78
N GLU A 218 107.05 -33.30 -3.82
CA GLU A 218 108.27 -32.83 -4.52
C GLU A 218 109.20 -32.09 -3.57
N SER A 219 108.67 -31.18 -2.76
CA SER A 219 109.46 -30.40 -1.79
C SER A 219 110.08 -31.29 -0.71
N GLU A 220 109.31 -32.23 -0.15
CA GLU A 220 109.80 -33.20 0.83
C GLU A 220 110.88 -34.12 0.24
N SER A 221 110.68 -34.55 -1.01
CA SER A 221 111.69 -35.33 -1.75
C SER A 221 112.98 -34.55 -1.96
N LEU A 222 112.90 -33.30 -2.44
CA LEU A 222 114.06 -32.43 -2.62
C LEU A 222 114.77 -32.13 -1.30
N GLN A 223 114.02 -31.92 -0.21
CA GLN A 223 114.58 -31.74 1.12
C GLN A 223 115.34 -32.99 1.58
N SER A 224 114.76 -34.18 1.42
CA SER A 224 115.45 -35.45 1.76
C SER A 224 116.73 -35.66 0.93
N HIS A 225 116.70 -35.27 -0.36
CA HIS A 225 117.87 -35.34 -1.23
C HIS A 225 118.96 -34.34 -0.81
N LEU A 226 118.56 -33.12 -0.42
CA LEU A 226 119.46 -32.09 0.09
C LEU A 226 120.12 -32.54 1.40
N GLU A 227 119.35 -33.11 2.34
CA GLU A 227 119.88 -33.67 3.59
C GLU A 227 120.89 -34.80 3.32
N SER A 228 120.61 -35.67 2.34
CA SER A 228 121.54 -36.70 1.89
C SER A 228 122.82 -36.09 1.31
N LEU A 229 122.73 -35.12 0.40
CA LEU A 229 123.90 -34.42 -0.17
C LEU A 229 124.70 -33.68 0.90
N GLN A 230 124.04 -33.08 1.89
CA GLN A 230 124.70 -32.46 3.03
C GLN A 230 125.47 -33.48 3.86
N SER A 231 124.90 -34.66 4.12
CA SER A 231 125.60 -35.75 4.81
C SER A 231 126.82 -36.25 4.03
N GLN A 232 126.69 -36.38 2.70
CA GLN A 232 127.80 -36.75 1.82
C GLN A 232 128.89 -35.68 1.77
N ASN A 233 128.51 -34.40 1.72
CA ASN A 233 129.46 -33.29 1.74
C ASN A 233 130.19 -33.21 3.09
N ALA A 234 129.48 -33.45 4.22
CA ALA A 234 130.11 -33.55 5.54
C ALA A 234 131.13 -34.70 5.61
N GLU A 235 130.80 -35.86 5.05
CA GLU A 235 131.70 -37.01 4.95
C GLU A 235 132.92 -36.71 4.05
N LEU A 236 132.71 -36.11 2.88
CA LEU A 236 133.80 -35.69 1.99
C LEU A 236 134.68 -34.61 2.65
N GLN A 237 134.10 -33.68 3.41
CA GLN A 237 134.87 -32.70 4.19
C GLN A 237 135.67 -33.38 5.29
N PHE A 238 135.13 -34.41 5.94
CA PHE A 238 135.89 -35.22 6.89
C PHE A 238 137.06 -35.93 6.21
N GLN A 239 136.83 -36.59 5.07
CA GLN A 239 137.89 -37.24 4.28
C GLN A 239 138.93 -36.25 3.77
N LEU A 240 138.53 -35.05 3.35
CA LEU A 240 139.43 -34.00 2.89
C LEU A 240 140.26 -33.44 4.06
N ARG A 241 139.68 -33.29 5.25
CA ARG A 241 140.44 -32.97 6.47
C ARG A 241 141.45 -34.05 6.79
N GLU A 242 141.05 -35.32 6.78
CA GLU A 242 141.95 -36.44 7.03
C GLU A 242 143.07 -36.53 5.98
N ALA A 243 142.74 -36.34 4.70
CA ALA A 243 143.73 -36.30 3.62
C ALA A 243 144.66 -35.08 3.74
N ASN A 244 144.14 -33.92 4.14
CA ASN A 244 144.95 -32.74 4.44
C ASN A 244 145.85 -32.97 5.65
N ASP A 245 145.39 -33.67 6.70
CA ASP A 245 146.23 -34.01 7.85
C ASP A 245 147.33 -34.98 7.44
N ARG A 246 147.02 -35.98 6.59
CA ARG A 246 148.03 -36.86 5.97
C ARG A 246 149.00 -36.09 5.07
N LEU A 247 148.51 -35.16 4.25
CA LEU A 247 149.34 -34.28 3.43
C LEU A 247 150.17 -33.33 4.29
N ALA A 248 149.65 -32.83 5.42
CA ALA A 248 150.37 -31.99 6.35
C ALA A 248 151.54 -32.77 6.94
N LEU A 249 151.31 -34.01 7.38
CA LEU A 249 152.36 -34.93 7.83
C LEU A 249 153.38 -35.23 6.71
N LEU A 250 152.92 -35.52 5.49
CA LEU A 250 153.82 -35.72 4.35
C LEU A 250 154.55 -34.43 3.94
N SER A 251 153.93 -33.27 4.12
CA SER A 251 154.50 -31.96 3.84
C SER A 251 155.47 -31.55 4.92
N GLU A 252 155.29 -31.97 6.17
CA GLU A 252 156.26 -31.84 7.25
C GLU A 252 157.47 -32.71 6.93
N ASN A 253 157.26 -33.97 6.53
CA ASN A 253 158.33 -34.85 6.02
C ASN A 253 159.01 -34.28 4.76
N LEU A 254 158.24 -33.69 3.84
CA LEU A 254 158.79 -33.02 2.66
C LEU A 254 159.39 -31.67 3.00
N ALA A 255 158.99 -30.99 4.07
CA ALA A 255 159.57 -29.74 4.56
C ALA A 255 160.82 -30.03 5.37
N GLU A 256 160.97 -31.21 5.95
CA GLU A 256 162.25 -31.77 6.37
C GLU A 256 163.11 -32.04 5.12
N ALA A 257 162.57 -32.72 4.10
CA ALA A 257 163.28 -32.98 2.84
C ALA A 257 163.49 -31.73 1.95
N ARG A 258 162.76 -30.64 2.19
CA ARG A 258 162.88 -29.33 1.54
C ARG A 258 163.60 -28.33 2.44
N HIS A 259 163.67 -28.51 3.76
CA HIS A 259 164.77 -27.92 4.51
C HIS A 259 166.10 -28.41 3.94
N GLU A 260 166.15 -29.61 3.35
CA GLU A 260 167.26 -30.08 2.52
C GLU A 260 167.25 -29.52 1.07
N GLN A 261 166.11 -29.18 0.47
CA GLN A 261 165.97 -28.82 -0.95
C GLN A 261 165.70 -27.33 -1.27
N ASP A 262 164.85 -26.64 -0.50
CA ASP A 262 164.48 -25.20 -0.54
C ASP A 262 165.49 -24.27 0.15
N ALA A 263 166.71 -24.75 0.40
CA ALA A 263 167.89 -23.91 0.24
C ALA A 263 168.10 -23.48 -1.24
N LYS A 264 167.36 -24.06 -2.20
CA LYS A 264 167.43 -23.75 -3.63
C LYS A 264 166.09 -23.28 -4.23
N ALA A 265 165.93 -21.95 -4.20
CA ALA A 265 165.31 -21.11 -5.24
C ALA A 265 163.77 -20.89 -5.29
N GLN A 266 163.44 -19.60 -5.43
CA GLN A 266 162.12 -18.95 -5.45
C GLN A 266 161.37 -18.99 -6.82
N ALA A 267 160.02 -19.13 -6.73
CA ALA A 267 158.89 -18.45 -7.43
C ALA A 267 158.85 -18.38 -8.99
N PRO A 268 157.84 -17.81 -9.72
CA PRO A 268 156.46 -17.32 -9.42
C PRO A 268 155.35 -17.51 -10.54
N LEU A 269 154.10 -17.04 -10.25
CA LEU A 269 153.04 -16.36 -11.08
C LEU A 269 152.13 -17.10 -12.13
N ALA A 270 150.84 -16.70 -12.20
CA ALA A 270 149.83 -17.08 -13.22
C ALA A 270 148.96 -15.88 -13.71
N SER A 271 148.28 -16.03 -14.85
CA SER A 271 148.10 -15.05 -15.94
C SER A 271 146.66 -14.51 -16.21
N SER A 272 146.59 -13.50 -17.09
CA SER A 272 145.48 -12.57 -17.39
C SER A 272 144.27 -13.11 -18.19
N GLU A 273 144.24 -14.37 -18.61
CA GLU A 273 143.23 -14.88 -19.58
C GLU A 273 141.88 -15.26 -18.93
N GLU A 274 141.90 -15.66 -17.65
CA GLU A 274 140.71 -16.00 -16.87
C GLU A 274 139.79 -14.81 -16.61
N VAL A 275 140.37 -13.61 -16.46
CA VAL A 275 139.63 -12.37 -16.21
C VAL A 275 138.72 -12.02 -17.40
N ALA A 276 139.17 -12.29 -18.63
CA ALA A 276 138.41 -11.97 -19.83
C ALA A 276 137.19 -12.90 -20.03
N ARG A 277 137.31 -14.19 -19.70
CA ARG A 277 136.17 -15.12 -19.79
C ARG A 277 135.08 -14.82 -18.77
N LEU A 278 135.45 -14.41 -17.56
CA LEU A 278 134.50 -14.07 -16.51
C LEU A 278 133.61 -12.88 -16.90
N LEU A 279 134.17 -11.84 -17.53
CA LEU A 279 133.40 -10.66 -17.94
C LEU A 279 132.33 -10.98 -18.99
N SER A 280 132.68 -11.73 -20.05
CA SER A 280 131.73 -12.12 -21.09
C SER A 280 130.57 -12.96 -20.55
N ALA A 281 130.87 -13.92 -19.67
CA ALA A 281 129.85 -14.75 -19.02
C ALA A 281 128.90 -13.92 -18.13
N THR A 282 129.38 -12.86 -17.48
CA THR A 282 128.51 -11.97 -16.70
C THR A 282 127.60 -11.12 -17.58
N GLN A 283 128.11 -10.59 -18.70
CA GLN A 283 127.32 -9.76 -19.60
C GLN A 283 126.14 -10.53 -20.21
N SER A 284 126.38 -11.75 -20.71
CA SER A 284 125.32 -12.61 -21.25
C SER A 284 124.22 -12.93 -20.23
N LYS A 285 124.59 -13.15 -18.95
CA LYS A 285 123.63 -13.37 -17.85
C LYS A 285 122.77 -12.15 -17.56
N TYR A 286 123.29 -10.93 -17.75
CA TYR A 286 122.50 -9.71 -17.54
C TYR A 286 121.58 -9.43 -18.74
N GLU A 287 122.01 -9.75 -19.95
CA GLU A 287 121.18 -9.61 -21.16
C GLU A 287 119.97 -10.56 -21.13
N THR A 288 120.14 -11.82 -20.70
CA THR A 288 119.01 -12.75 -20.52
C THR A 288 118.06 -12.28 -19.42
N LYS A 289 118.59 -11.87 -18.26
CA LYS A 289 117.76 -11.29 -17.19
C LYS A 289 116.98 -10.07 -17.64
N LEU A 290 117.59 -9.18 -18.44
CA LEU A 290 116.90 -8.02 -19.00
C LEU A 290 115.80 -8.41 -19.99
N ALA A 291 116.02 -9.44 -20.80
CA ALA A 291 115.00 -9.95 -21.72
C ALA A 291 113.82 -10.59 -20.96
N ASP A 292 114.09 -11.37 -19.92
CA ASP A 292 113.07 -11.98 -19.07
C ASP A 292 112.26 -10.91 -18.32
N MET A 293 112.92 -9.93 -17.69
CA MET A 293 112.25 -8.82 -17.02
C MET A 293 111.36 -7.99 -17.96
N ARG A 294 111.78 -7.81 -19.23
CA ARG A 294 110.95 -7.15 -20.25
C ARG A 294 109.73 -7.97 -20.63
N LYS A 295 109.90 -9.29 -20.75
CA LYS A 295 108.78 -10.21 -21.03
C LYS A 295 107.77 -10.22 -19.89
N ASP A 296 108.24 -10.26 -18.65
CA ASP A 296 107.40 -10.23 -17.46
C ASP A 296 106.66 -8.88 -17.33
N LEU A 297 107.31 -7.77 -17.66
CA LEU A 297 106.68 -6.45 -17.70
C LEU A 297 105.54 -6.40 -18.74
N LEU A 298 105.76 -6.91 -19.95
CA LEU A 298 104.71 -6.96 -20.98
C LEU A 298 103.55 -7.89 -20.58
N ALA A 299 103.85 -9.03 -19.94
CA ALA A 299 102.83 -9.94 -19.45
C ALA A 299 101.95 -9.29 -18.37
N THR A 300 102.57 -8.63 -17.39
CA THR A 300 101.85 -7.93 -16.31
C THR A 300 101.04 -6.72 -16.81
N GLU A 301 101.55 -5.97 -17.79
CA GLU A 301 100.78 -4.90 -18.45
C GLU A 301 99.55 -5.44 -19.19
N LYS A 302 99.69 -6.58 -19.87
CA LYS A 302 98.57 -7.24 -20.54
C LYS A 302 97.52 -7.72 -19.52
N GLU A 303 97.94 -8.41 -18.47
CA GLU A 303 97.06 -8.87 -17.39
C GLU A 303 96.33 -7.70 -16.72
N ARG A 304 97.01 -6.57 -16.50
CA ARG A 304 96.38 -5.34 -16.00
C ARG A 304 95.32 -4.82 -16.94
N ASN A 305 95.60 -4.73 -18.25
CA ASN A 305 94.65 -4.25 -19.25
C ASN A 305 93.43 -5.17 -19.36
N ASP A 306 93.65 -6.48 -19.35
CA ASP A 306 92.58 -7.48 -19.40
C ASP A 306 91.71 -7.39 -18.13
N ALA A 307 92.33 -7.26 -16.95
CA ALA A 307 91.61 -7.04 -15.70
C ALA A 307 90.81 -5.73 -15.69
N GLU A 308 91.38 -4.61 -16.17
CA GLU A 308 90.71 -3.32 -16.27
C GLU A 308 89.51 -3.36 -17.23
N ALA A 309 89.64 -4.06 -18.36
CA ALA A 309 88.55 -4.30 -19.30
C ALA A 309 87.42 -5.14 -18.68
N ASP A 310 87.77 -6.17 -17.90
CA ASP A 310 86.80 -6.99 -17.18
C ASP A 310 86.09 -6.23 -16.07
N TRP A 311 86.80 -5.42 -15.30
CA TRP A 311 86.19 -4.53 -14.30
C TRP A 311 85.29 -3.50 -14.96
N SER A 312 85.68 -2.94 -16.09
CA SER A 312 84.86 -2.01 -16.88
C SER A 312 83.58 -2.68 -17.40
N ARG A 313 83.65 -3.95 -17.83
CA ARG A 313 82.47 -4.72 -18.26
C ARG A 313 81.54 -4.99 -17.08
N LYS A 314 82.06 -5.52 -15.97
CA LYS A 314 81.29 -5.79 -14.74
C LYS A 314 80.63 -4.53 -14.20
N LEU A 315 81.33 -3.39 -14.20
CA LEU A 315 80.77 -2.11 -13.75
C LEU A 315 79.59 -1.68 -14.62
N ARG A 316 79.71 -1.77 -15.95
CA ARG A 316 78.60 -1.46 -16.87
C ARG A 316 77.40 -2.38 -16.67
N GLU A 317 77.64 -3.67 -16.43
CA GLU A 317 76.57 -4.64 -16.12
C GLU A 317 75.87 -4.27 -14.82
N LYS A 318 76.61 -3.98 -13.74
CA LYS A 318 76.04 -3.54 -12.46
C LYS A 318 75.27 -2.23 -12.57
N THR A 319 75.75 -1.27 -13.37
CA THR A 319 74.99 -0.04 -13.63
C THR A 319 73.68 -0.34 -14.36
N ARG A 320 73.69 -1.22 -15.37
CA ARG A 320 72.46 -1.62 -16.07
C ARG A 320 71.48 -2.38 -15.17
N GLU A 321 71.97 -3.30 -14.35
CA GLU A 321 71.16 -4.00 -13.35
C GLU A 321 70.53 -3.02 -12.36
N ALA A 322 71.30 -2.05 -11.86
CA ALA A 322 70.80 -1.03 -10.96
C ALA A 322 69.73 -0.16 -11.61
N ASP A 323 69.92 0.24 -12.87
CA ASP A 323 68.93 1.03 -13.60
C ASP A 323 67.66 0.22 -13.91
N GLU A 324 67.78 -1.07 -14.19
CA GLU A 324 66.62 -1.94 -14.38
C GLU A 324 65.84 -2.14 -13.08
N LEU A 325 66.52 -2.37 -11.96
CA LEU A 325 65.88 -2.42 -10.64
C LEU A 325 65.17 -1.11 -10.29
N LYS A 326 65.75 0.04 -10.63
CA LYS A 326 65.09 1.35 -10.47
C LYS A 326 63.83 1.46 -11.33
N ARG A 327 63.85 0.98 -12.59
CA ARG A 327 62.65 0.97 -13.46
C ARG A 327 61.55 0.08 -12.90
N VAL A 328 61.89 -1.13 -12.45
CA VAL A 328 60.94 -2.06 -11.83
C VAL A 328 60.37 -1.48 -10.53
N LEU A 329 61.20 -0.82 -9.71
CA LEU A 329 60.73 -0.17 -8.50
C LEU A 329 59.78 0.99 -8.80
N ALA A 330 60.10 1.81 -9.81
CA ALA A 330 59.25 2.93 -10.23
C ALA A 330 57.90 2.45 -10.82
N SER A 331 57.90 1.40 -11.64
CA SER A 331 56.66 0.82 -12.18
C SER A 331 55.83 0.16 -11.08
N SER A 332 56.47 -0.54 -10.14
CA SER A 332 55.79 -1.11 -8.96
C SER A 332 55.17 -0.02 -8.09
N ALA A 333 55.87 1.09 -7.86
CA ALA A 333 55.34 2.23 -7.10
C ALA A 333 54.12 2.85 -7.79
N LYS A 334 54.19 3.06 -9.11
CA LYS A 334 53.06 3.58 -9.90
C LYS A 334 51.85 2.65 -9.86
N ASN A 335 52.05 1.35 -10.03
CA ASN A 335 50.96 0.37 -9.97
C ASN A 335 50.31 0.33 -8.57
N ARG A 336 51.09 0.51 -7.50
CA ARG A 336 50.54 0.63 -6.14
C ARG A 336 49.72 1.89 -5.97
N GLU A 337 50.14 3.02 -6.53
CA GLU A 337 49.39 4.27 -6.49
C GLU A 337 48.07 4.15 -7.27
N GLU A 338 48.09 3.56 -8.46
CA GLU A 338 46.88 3.28 -9.25
C GLU A 338 45.94 2.32 -8.50
N SER A 339 46.48 1.27 -7.89
CA SER A 339 45.72 0.33 -7.06
C SER A 339 45.12 1.02 -5.83
N GLN A 340 45.87 1.90 -5.16
CA GLN A 340 45.36 2.66 -4.03
C GLN A 340 44.24 3.62 -4.45
N ALA A 341 44.40 4.32 -5.57
CA ALA A 341 43.36 5.20 -6.10
C ALA A 341 42.07 4.44 -6.44
N THR A 342 42.17 3.22 -6.99
CA THR A 342 40.99 2.37 -7.22
C THR A 342 40.34 1.90 -5.93
N VAL A 343 41.12 1.52 -4.91
CA VAL A 343 40.61 1.17 -3.57
C VAL A 343 39.89 2.35 -2.92
N ASP A 344 40.47 3.55 -2.97
CA ASP A 344 39.86 4.77 -2.44
C ASP A 344 38.56 5.12 -3.18
N GLY A 345 38.55 4.95 -4.51
CA GLY A 345 37.34 5.08 -5.33
C GLY A 345 36.24 4.11 -4.93
N LEU A 346 36.56 2.82 -4.77
CA LEU A 346 35.61 1.80 -4.31
C LEU A 346 35.11 2.07 -2.88
N ALA A 347 35.99 2.52 -1.98
CA ALA A 347 35.62 2.89 -0.62
C ALA A 347 34.60 4.04 -0.61
N SER A 348 34.80 5.06 -1.46
CA SER A 348 33.86 6.18 -1.60
C SER A 348 32.48 5.73 -2.11
N GLN A 349 32.44 4.81 -3.08
CA GLN A 349 31.18 4.23 -3.60
C GLN A 349 30.46 3.41 -2.53
N ILE A 350 31.20 2.61 -1.75
CA ILE A 350 30.63 1.85 -0.63
C ILE A 350 29.98 2.80 0.37
N ASP A 351 30.62 3.91 0.71
CA ASP A 351 30.07 4.86 1.66
C ASP A 351 28.85 5.63 1.11
N GLN A 352 28.83 5.95 -0.20
CA GLN A 352 27.64 6.48 -0.87
C GLN A 352 26.47 5.49 -0.80
N LEU A 353 26.69 4.23 -1.18
CA LEU A 353 25.65 3.19 -1.13
C LEU A 353 25.14 2.94 0.30
N LYS A 354 26.02 2.99 1.31
CA LYS A 354 25.60 2.91 2.72
C LYS A 354 24.69 4.08 3.10
N GLN A 355 25.00 5.30 2.65
CA GLN A 355 24.16 6.47 2.90
C GLN A 355 22.80 6.33 2.22
N GLU A 356 22.75 5.86 0.97
CA GLU A 356 21.50 5.59 0.26
C GLU A 356 20.65 4.53 0.97
N ILE A 357 21.25 3.42 1.40
CA ILE A 357 20.56 2.39 2.20
C ILE A 357 19.99 2.98 3.49
N GLN A 358 20.72 3.86 4.17
CA GLN A 358 20.20 4.54 5.37
C GLN A 358 19.03 5.48 5.04
N GLN A 359 19.07 6.20 3.92
CA GLN A 359 17.97 7.05 3.47
C GLN A 359 16.73 6.23 3.16
N TYR A 360 16.86 5.14 2.40
CA TYR A 360 15.74 4.23 2.11
C TYR A 360 15.16 3.60 3.38
N LYS A 361 16.01 3.20 4.35
CA LYS A 361 15.53 2.71 5.65
C LYS A 361 14.68 3.75 6.39
N ARG A 362 15.11 5.03 6.39
CA ARG A 362 14.32 6.12 7.00
C ARG A 362 12.99 6.32 6.28
N GLN A 363 12.98 6.29 4.95
CA GLN A 363 11.76 6.40 4.15
C GLN A 363 10.78 5.25 4.42
N VAL A 364 11.27 4.02 4.57
CA VAL A 364 10.43 2.86 4.91
C VAL A 364 9.77 3.04 6.28
N VAL A 365 10.52 3.50 7.29
CA VAL A 365 9.97 3.76 8.63
C VAL A 365 8.92 4.88 8.58
N GLU A 366 9.17 5.95 7.83
CA GLU A 366 8.22 7.05 7.65
C GLU A 366 6.93 6.58 6.95
N LEU A 367 7.03 5.80 5.88
CA LEU A 367 5.87 5.23 5.20
C LEU A 367 5.08 4.26 6.09
N GLN A 368 5.77 3.47 6.93
CA GLN A 368 5.11 2.63 7.92
C GLN A 368 4.37 3.46 8.98
N HIS A 369 4.95 4.58 9.43
CA HIS A 369 4.29 5.50 10.34
C HIS A 369 3.05 6.15 9.70
N GLN A 370 3.14 6.57 8.44
CA GLN A 370 1.99 7.11 7.71
C GLN A 370 0.89 6.06 7.50
N ALA A 371 1.25 4.80 7.20
CA ALA A 371 0.29 3.71 7.04
C ALA A 371 -0.43 3.39 8.36
N THR A 372 0.29 3.35 9.48
CA THR A 372 -0.32 3.14 10.81
C THR A 372 -1.22 4.29 11.20
N SER A 373 -0.79 5.54 11.01
CA SER A 373 -1.64 6.72 11.25
C SER A 373 -2.88 6.74 10.36
N GLY A 374 -2.78 6.31 9.09
CA GLY A 374 -3.94 6.20 8.20
C GLY A 374 -4.93 5.12 8.66
N ASN A 375 -4.45 3.99 9.14
CA ASN A 375 -5.28 2.93 9.71
C ASN A 375 -6.00 3.40 10.99
N ASP A 376 -5.32 4.16 11.84
CA ASP A 376 -5.94 4.74 13.05
C ASP A 376 -7.05 5.74 12.69
N GLN A 377 -6.84 6.57 11.66
CA GLN A 377 -7.89 7.45 11.13
C GLN A 377 -9.07 6.67 10.55
N GLU A 378 -8.81 5.58 9.82
CA GLU A 378 -9.87 4.72 9.28
C GLU A 378 -10.69 4.08 10.40
N ASN A 379 -10.05 3.61 11.47
CA ASN A 379 -10.74 3.05 12.64
C ASN A 379 -11.59 4.09 13.35
N ASN A 380 -11.06 5.30 13.56
CA ASN A 380 -11.84 6.41 14.13
C ASN A 380 -13.06 6.75 13.26
N LEU A 381 -12.91 6.78 11.93
CA LEU A 381 -14.05 6.99 11.03
C LEU A 381 -15.06 5.85 11.10
N LYS A 382 -14.62 4.59 11.17
CA LYS A 382 -15.51 3.43 11.37
C LYS A 382 -16.30 3.56 12.67
N ASP A 383 -15.66 3.97 13.76
CA ASP A 383 -16.32 4.17 15.05
C ASP A 383 -17.36 5.28 14.98
N THR A 384 -17.02 6.44 14.39
CA THR A 384 -18.00 7.52 14.17
C THR A 384 -19.18 7.11 13.29
N ILE A 385 -18.94 6.29 12.25
CA ILE A 385 -20.00 5.74 11.41
C ILE A 385 -20.90 4.81 12.23
N ASN A 386 -20.33 3.96 13.09
CA ASN A 386 -21.10 3.09 13.96
C ASN A 386 -21.92 3.88 14.98
N GLU A 387 -21.36 4.93 15.57
CA GLU A 387 -22.10 5.85 16.44
C GLU A 387 -23.25 6.54 15.70
N LEU A 388 -23.02 7.04 14.48
CA LEU A 388 -24.08 7.65 13.68
C LEU A 388 -25.17 6.64 13.32
N LYS A 389 -24.82 5.40 12.96
CA LYS A 389 -25.79 4.33 12.72
C LYS A 389 -26.65 4.06 13.95
N THR A 390 -26.05 3.97 15.14
CA THR A 390 -26.82 3.76 16.38
C THR A 390 -27.76 4.94 16.69
N LYS A 391 -27.31 6.18 16.45
CA LYS A 391 -28.16 7.39 16.56
C LYS A 391 -29.31 7.38 15.58
N VAL A 392 -29.08 7.01 14.32
CA VAL A 392 -30.13 6.87 13.30
C VAL A 392 -31.16 5.82 13.73
N MET A 393 -30.72 4.64 14.16
CA MET A 393 -31.64 3.60 14.65
C MET A 393 -32.47 4.05 15.86
N ALA A 394 -31.90 4.86 16.75
CA ALA A 394 -32.63 5.42 17.89
C ALA A 394 -33.67 6.46 17.45
N LEU A 395 -33.33 7.32 16.49
CA LEU A 395 -34.27 8.30 15.91
C LEU A 395 -35.40 7.63 15.14
N GLU A 396 -35.11 6.58 14.37
CA GLU A 396 -36.11 5.78 13.67
C GLU A 396 -37.10 5.15 14.65
N ARG A 397 -36.62 4.53 15.75
CA ARG A 397 -37.50 4.01 16.81
C ARG A 397 -38.37 5.10 17.43
N ASN A 398 -37.80 6.27 17.74
CA ASN A 398 -38.57 7.39 18.28
C ASN A 398 -39.63 7.90 17.30
N ALA A 399 -39.33 7.94 15.99
CA ALA A 399 -40.27 8.31 14.95
C ALA A 399 -41.42 7.30 14.83
N GLU A 400 -41.11 5.99 14.89
CA GLU A 400 -42.12 4.93 14.92
C GLU A 400 -43.02 5.03 16.17
N GLU A 401 -42.44 5.25 17.34
CA GLU A 401 -43.20 5.46 18.58
C GLU A 401 -44.10 6.70 18.50
N ASN A 402 -43.59 7.82 17.98
CA ASN A 402 -44.38 9.04 17.81
C ASN A 402 -45.52 8.85 16.79
N SER A 403 -45.27 8.12 15.70
CA SER A 403 -46.30 7.72 14.74
C SER A 403 -47.39 6.85 15.40
N LYS A 404 -47.00 5.89 16.25
CA LYS A 404 -47.94 5.08 17.06
C LYS A 404 -48.73 5.95 18.05
N ARG A 405 -48.09 6.92 18.71
CA ARG A 405 -48.78 7.89 19.59
C ARG A 405 -49.76 8.76 18.81
N GLU A 406 -49.38 9.25 17.63
CA GLU A 406 -50.23 10.08 16.79
C GLU A 406 -51.46 9.30 16.30
N THR A 407 -51.28 8.07 15.82
CA THR A 407 -52.40 7.21 15.39
C THR A 407 -53.34 6.89 16.55
N HIS A 408 -52.81 6.63 17.76
CA HIS A 408 -53.60 6.45 18.97
C HIS A 408 -54.38 7.72 19.36
N LEU A 409 -53.74 8.90 19.30
CA LEU A 409 -54.40 10.19 19.56
C LEU A 409 -55.48 10.50 18.53
N LYS A 410 -55.26 10.19 17.24
CA LYS A 410 -56.30 10.33 16.21
C LYS A 410 -57.50 9.41 16.47
N ALA A 411 -57.26 8.17 16.89
CA ALA A 411 -58.31 7.22 17.24
C ALA A 411 -59.12 7.70 18.45
N THR A 412 -58.46 8.11 19.53
CA THR A 412 -59.13 8.66 20.73
C THR A 412 -59.87 9.97 20.43
N ASN A 413 -59.32 10.86 19.60
CA ASN A 413 -60.05 12.07 19.18
C ASN A 413 -61.31 11.71 18.36
N LYS A 414 -61.26 10.67 17.53
CA LYS A 414 -62.42 10.17 16.79
C LYS A 414 -63.49 9.63 17.73
N THR A 415 -63.12 8.82 18.73
CA THR A 415 -64.08 8.31 19.73
C THR A 415 -64.70 9.46 20.53
N LEU A 416 -63.91 10.43 20.99
CA LEU A 416 -64.42 11.61 21.69
C LEU A 416 -65.38 12.45 20.82
N ARG A 417 -65.10 12.60 19.51
CA ARG A 417 -66.03 13.28 18.60
C ARG A 417 -67.34 12.50 18.42
N GLU A 418 -67.29 11.17 18.39
CA GLU A 418 -68.48 10.32 18.32
C GLU A 418 -69.28 10.38 19.63
N GLU A 419 -68.62 10.37 20.78
CA GLU A 419 -69.23 10.58 22.09
C GLU A 419 -69.86 11.97 22.19
N LEU A 420 -69.17 13.02 21.74
CA LEU A 420 -69.70 14.38 21.69
C LEU A 420 -70.94 14.45 20.79
N ARG A 421 -70.93 13.81 19.61
CA ARG A 421 -72.12 13.72 18.75
C ARG A 421 -73.26 12.97 19.43
N LYS A 422 -72.97 11.88 20.16
CA LYS A 422 -73.98 11.13 20.93
C LYS A 422 -74.56 12.00 22.04
N VAL A 423 -73.74 12.70 22.81
CA VAL A 423 -74.18 13.63 23.87
C VAL A 423 -74.96 14.81 23.28
N GLN A 424 -74.51 15.39 22.17
CA GLN A 424 -75.27 16.43 21.46
C GLN A 424 -76.60 15.90 20.94
N SER A 425 -76.64 14.67 20.41
CA SER A 425 -77.88 14.06 19.95
C SER A 425 -78.83 13.74 21.09
N SER A 426 -78.33 13.29 22.25
CA SER A 426 -79.15 13.04 23.44
C SER A 426 -79.62 14.35 24.08
N ALA A 427 -78.78 15.39 24.10
CA ALA A 427 -79.17 16.74 24.50
C ALA A 427 -80.23 17.33 23.56
N ALA A 428 -80.08 17.19 22.24
CA ALA A 428 -81.07 17.61 21.26
C ALA A 428 -82.38 16.80 21.36
N LEU A 429 -82.32 15.52 21.74
CA LEU A 429 -83.49 14.70 22.01
C LEU A 429 -84.23 15.17 23.28
N LEU A 430 -83.47 15.49 24.33
CA LEU A 430 -83.98 16.08 25.58
C LEU A 430 -84.56 17.48 25.35
N GLU A 431 -84.00 18.27 24.42
CA GLU A 431 -84.49 19.59 24.05
C GLU A 431 -85.75 19.51 23.17
N ARG A 432 -85.86 18.49 22.30
CA ARG A 432 -87.07 18.21 21.49
C ARG A 432 -88.24 17.62 22.31
N GLN A 433 -87.97 17.12 23.51
CA GLN A 433 -88.99 16.68 24.48
C GLN A 433 -89.42 17.80 25.45
N ARG A 434 -88.89 19.02 25.30
CA ARG A 434 -89.31 20.20 26.05
C ARG A 434 -90.27 21.07 25.22
N HIS A 435 -91.38 21.46 25.83
CA HIS A 435 -92.38 22.35 25.26
C HIS A 435 -91.79 23.70 24.82
N PRO A 436 -92.34 24.38 23.79
CA PRO A 436 -91.92 25.73 23.45
C PRO A 436 -92.34 26.69 24.58
N GLY A 437 -91.36 27.33 25.21
CA GLY A 437 -91.61 28.44 26.12
C GLY A 437 -91.71 28.05 27.59
N VAL A 438 -90.57 27.75 28.22
CA VAL A 438 -90.20 28.30 29.54
C VAL A 438 -88.68 28.39 29.53
N GLY A 439 -88.17 29.62 29.40
CA GLY A 439 -86.75 29.90 29.53
C GLY A 439 -86.27 29.66 30.95
N TYR A 440 -84.95 29.63 31.13
CA TYR A 440 -84.20 30.62 31.91
C TYR A 440 -82.95 29.98 32.57
N TRP A 441 -81.81 30.65 32.37
CA TRP A 441 -80.49 30.53 33.05
C TRP A 441 -79.68 29.26 32.69
N SER A 442 -78.37 29.29 32.41
CA SER A 442 -77.35 30.33 32.48
C SER A 442 -76.07 29.82 31.80
N ARG A 443 -75.35 30.73 31.14
CA ARG A 443 -73.88 30.76 30.92
C ARG A 443 -73.22 29.62 30.14
N GLN A 444 -72.98 29.88 28.85
CA GLN A 444 -71.83 29.34 28.11
C GLN A 444 -70.91 30.53 27.78
N ASP A 445 -69.88 30.73 28.61
CA ASP A 445 -68.58 31.16 28.10
C ASP A 445 -67.55 30.17 28.63
N SER A 446 -67.13 29.31 27.73
CA SER A 446 -66.11 28.32 27.91
C SER A 446 -64.75 28.97 27.70
N SER A 447 -63.98 29.02 28.79
CA SER A 447 -62.54 28.84 28.82
C SER A 447 -61.68 29.79 27.99
N SER A 448 -61.23 30.86 28.64
CA SER A 448 -59.81 31.21 28.64
C SER A 448 -59.36 31.42 30.09
N THR A 449 -59.17 30.30 30.77
CA THR A 449 -58.30 30.25 31.95
C THR A 449 -56.89 30.60 31.51
N GLU A 450 -56.34 31.69 32.04
CA GLU A 450 -54.93 31.74 32.50
C GLU A 450 -54.79 32.97 33.40
N SER A 451 -55.26 32.82 34.64
CA SER A 451 -54.88 33.69 35.75
C SER A 451 -53.91 32.96 36.66
N ARG A 452 -52.70 33.50 36.67
CA ARG A 452 -51.95 33.95 37.85
C ARG A 452 -51.40 32.93 38.85
N THR A 453 -50.20 33.34 39.27
CA THR A 453 -49.46 33.07 40.51
C THR A 453 -48.62 31.81 40.49
N SER A 454 -47.42 31.74 41.07
CA SER A 454 -46.48 32.68 41.70
C SER A 454 -45.40 31.76 42.30
N VAL A 455 -44.13 32.20 42.36
CA VAL A 455 -43.11 31.90 43.41
C VAL A 455 -42.93 30.43 43.87
N SER A 456 -41.74 29.82 43.95
CA SER A 456 -40.43 30.32 44.37
C SER A 456 -39.41 29.15 44.29
N SER A 457 -38.11 29.48 44.15
CA SER A 457 -36.91 28.82 44.71
C SER A 457 -36.70 27.30 44.49
N GLU A 458 -35.58 26.79 43.94
CA GLU A 458 -34.18 26.94 44.38
C GLU A 458 -33.18 26.52 43.27
N THR A 459 -32.04 27.20 43.27
CA THR A 459 -30.72 26.89 42.66
C THR A 459 -30.12 25.54 43.15
N PRO A 460 -29.04 24.95 42.58
CA PRO A 460 -27.95 25.65 41.88
C PRO A 460 -27.29 25.00 40.64
N SER A 461 -26.60 25.88 39.90
CA SER A 461 -25.33 25.70 39.15
C SER A 461 -25.31 24.75 37.93
N ARG A 462 -24.75 25.11 36.76
CA ARG A 462 -23.96 26.27 36.32
C ARG A 462 -23.96 26.27 34.78
N THR A 463 -24.34 27.40 34.18
CA THR A 463 -23.58 28.19 33.18
C THR A 463 -22.92 27.44 32.02
N THR A 464 -23.03 27.78 30.73
CA THR A 464 -23.29 29.07 30.06
C THR A 464 -23.22 28.80 28.56
N SER A 465 -24.17 29.28 27.76
CA SER A 465 -23.87 29.70 26.38
C SER A 465 -23.00 30.99 26.48
N PRO A 466 -22.12 31.33 25.51
CA PRO A 466 -22.61 31.75 24.19
C PRO A 466 -21.67 31.45 23.00
N ALA A 467 -22.24 31.22 21.82
CA ALA A 467 -21.65 31.82 20.62
C ALA A 467 -22.04 33.30 20.67
N PRO A 468 -21.08 34.25 20.52
CA PRO A 468 -20.79 34.71 19.17
C PRO A 468 -19.32 35.12 18.92
N SER A 469 -19.07 35.33 17.65
CA SER A 469 -17.89 35.79 16.93
C SER A 469 -17.04 36.93 17.53
N GLN A 470 -15.74 36.87 17.16
CA GLN A 470 -14.75 37.95 16.93
C GLN A 470 -13.58 38.10 17.93
N SER A 471 -12.41 37.67 17.44
CA SER A 471 -11.09 38.32 17.48
C SER A 471 -10.52 38.94 18.76
N LYS A 472 -9.32 38.43 19.10
CA LYS A 472 -8.15 39.11 19.73
C LYS A 472 -8.25 39.51 21.21
N SER A 473 -7.83 38.54 22.02
CA SER A 473 -6.99 38.69 23.21
C SER A 473 -6.18 37.39 23.33
N ASP A 474 -5.15 37.16 22.51
CA ASP A 474 -3.78 37.63 22.80
C ASP A 474 -3.57 37.83 24.31
N GLU A 475 -2.75 36.95 24.90
CA GLU A 475 -2.19 36.96 26.28
C GLU A 475 -2.76 36.02 27.36
N GLU A 476 -3.56 35.01 27.02
CA GLU A 476 -3.61 33.77 27.83
C GLU A 476 -2.78 32.70 27.13
N VAL A 477 -1.46 32.83 27.29
CA VAL A 477 -0.49 31.83 26.84
C VAL A 477 -0.86 30.50 27.47
N ASN A 478 -1.26 29.53 26.66
CA ASN A 478 -1.57 28.15 27.04
C ASN A 478 -0.44 27.55 27.91
N LEU A 479 -0.56 27.67 29.23
CA LEU A 479 0.41 27.20 30.21
C LEU A 479 0.63 25.69 30.08
N GLU A 480 -0.38 24.97 29.61
CA GLU A 480 -0.36 23.53 29.40
C GLU A 480 0.44 23.13 28.16
N TYR A 481 0.38 23.91 27.09
CA TYR A 481 1.23 23.74 25.90
C TYR A 481 2.69 24.07 26.23
N LEU A 482 2.93 25.18 26.94
CA LEU A 482 4.29 25.55 27.38
C LEU A 482 4.90 24.48 28.30
N ARG A 483 4.10 23.95 29.23
CA ARG A 483 4.51 22.88 30.15
C ARG A 483 4.96 21.63 29.38
N ASN A 484 4.21 21.22 28.36
CA ASN A 484 4.54 20.04 27.56
C ASN A 484 5.78 20.27 26.69
N VAL A 485 5.94 21.45 26.09
CA VAL A 485 7.13 21.81 25.31
C VAL A 485 8.38 21.81 26.20
N ILE A 486 8.32 22.41 27.41
CA ILE A 486 9.44 22.43 28.36
C ILE A 486 9.80 21.02 28.83
N LEU A 487 8.81 20.18 29.12
CA LEU A 487 9.03 18.78 29.50
C LEU A 487 9.72 17.99 28.36
N GLN A 488 9.33 18.21 27.11
CA GLN A 488 9.91 17.56 25.94
C GLN A 488 11.39 17.94 25.71
N PHE A 489 11.77 19.19 26.00
CA PHE A 489 13.17 19.62 25.93
C PHE A 489 14.02 19.12 27.11
N LEU A 490 13.41 18.84 28.27
CA LEU A 490 14.09 18.26 29.44
C LEU A 490 14.27 16.74 29.33
N GLU A 491 13.38 16.06 28.61
CA GLU A 491 13.44 14.61 28.36
C GLU A 491 14.65 14.21 27.50
N HIS A 492 15.09 15.09 26.57
CA HIS A 492 16.29 14.87 25.75
C HIS A 492 17.45 15.78 26.14
N LYS A 493 18.53 15.16 26.63
CA LYS A 493 19.68 15.87 27.20
C LYS A 493 20.40 16.82 26.24
N GLU A 494 20.34 16.55 24.94
CA GLU A 494 21.06 17.26 23.88
C GLU A 494 20.30 18.49 23.36
N MET A 495 19.00 18.57 23.68
CA MET A 495 18.12 19.67 23.26
C MET A 495 18.01 20.78 24.31
N ARG A 496 18.60 20.58 25.50
CA ARG A 496 18.59 21.52 26.63
C ARG A 496 19.21 22.90 26.32
N PRO A 497 20.28 23.05 25.52
CA PRO A 497 20.79 24.37 25.14
C PRO A 497 19.80 25.17 24.27
N ASN A 498 18.96 24.49 23.50
CA ASN A 498 17.94 25.13 22.66
C ASN A 498 16.71 25.54 23.47
N LEU A 499 16.42 24.86 24.58
CA LEU A 499 15.38 25.26 25.54
C LEU A 499 15.64 26.67 26.11
N VAL A 500 16.90 27.01 26.39
CA VAL A 500 17.29 28.34 26.89
C VAL A 500 16.99 29.43 25.84
N LYS A 501 17.16 29.14 24.55
CA LYS A 501 16.83 30.07 23.46
C LYS A 501 15.32 30.28 23.34
N VAL A 502 14.52 29.21 23.45
CA VAL A 502 13.06 29.28 23.37
C VAL A 502 12.46 30.00 24.60
N LEU A 503 12.94 29.70 25.81
CA LEU A 503 12.49 30.38 27.04
C LEU A 503 12.88 31.86 27.07
N SER A 504 14.04 32.23 26.53
CA SER A 504 14.46 33.64 26.43
C SER A 504 13.54 34.47 25.54
N ILE A 505 12.93 33.86 24.51
CA ILE A 505 12.00 34.52 23.58
C ILE A 505 10.61 34.65 24.22
N ILE A 506 10.14 33.61 24.91
CA ILE A 506 8.79 33.59 25.49
C ILE A 506 8.70 34.46 26.77
N LEU A 507 9.73 34.43 27.63
CA LEU A 507 9.78 35.16 28.91
C LEU A 507 10.56 36.48 28.85
N HIS A 508 10.96 36.92 27.65
CA HIS A 508 11.60 38.23 27.40
C HIS A 508 12.84 38.51 28.27
N PHE A 509 13.77 37.57 28.34
CA PHE A 509 15.00 37.75 29.11
C PHE A 509 15.93 38.80 28.51
N THR A 510 16.65 39.52 29.37
CA THR A 510 17.68 40.45 28.94
C THR A 510 18.93 39.70 28.44
N PRO A 511 19.73 40.29 27.52
CA PRO A 511 20.90 39.63 26.95
C PRO A 511 21.99 39.22 27.96
N GLN A 512 21.95 39.77 29.18
CA GLN A 512 22.84 39.37 30.28
C GLN A 512 22.35 38.10 30.98
N GLU A 513 21.04 37.96 31.15
CA GLU A 513 20.40 36.79 31.77
C GLU A 513 20.52 35.55 30.88
N THR A 514 20.32 35.69 29.56
CA THR A 514 20.47 34.59 28.60
C THR A 514 21.90 34.05 28.56
N ARG A 515 22.92 34.93 28.62
CA ARG A 515 24.33 34.52 28.67
C ARG A 515 24.69 33.75 29.93
N ARG A 516 24.14 34.15 31.09
CA ARG A 516 24.35 33.47 32.37
C ARG A 516 23.75 32.06 32.39
N LEU A 517 22.65 31.85 31.69
CA LEU A 517 21.94 30.56 31.62
C LEU A 517 22.58 29.59 30.61
N VAL A 518 23.00 30.07 29.43
CA VAL A 518 23.68 29.23 28.43
C VAL A 518 25.03 28.70 28.94
N ALA A 519 25.72 29.41 29.84
CA ALA A 519 26.99 28.94 30.42
C ALA A 519 26.84 27.81 31.47
N LYS A 520 25.60 27.47 31.87
CA LYS A 520 25.30 26.46 32.91
C LYS A 520 24.62 25.19 32.37
N VAL A 521 24.22 25.19 31.11
CA VAL A 521 23.54 24.09 30.40
C VAL A 521 24.54 23.45 29.45
#